data_AF-A0A1V5R8J8-F1
#
_entry.id   AF-A0A1V5R8J8-F1
#
_cell.length_a   1.000
_cell.length_b   1.000
_cell.length_c   1.000
_cell.angle_alpha   90.00
_cell.angle_beta   90.00
_cell.angle_gamma   90.00
#
_symmetry.space_group_name_H-M   'P 1'
#
loop_
_entity.id
_entity.type
_entity.pdbx_description
1 polymer ?
#
loop_
_entity_poly.entity_id
_entity_poly.type
_entity_poly.pdbx_seq_one_letter_code
_entity_poly.pdbx_strand_id
1 'polypeptide(L)'
;MRWGELLGDLAPSKRCVWVDQLRGWAVIVMIEVHVVNVWLPAALRPGWLNYLNGLVAPSFLMAAGFSLVLSTFRADGTLRPFWPDTARRLGFILLCAYALHAPGFTLADWTLMATPQELRELFKIDVLQCVVFSLLVLHGLARAFRNPKIFTGVALAIALIIPMVSPYLWAEGVADGLWLPIRGLFNGLPDRGVQALFPLFPWLAFPAFGAFLGGLYRTFRSLPQEEGRARWSEGRYLGGLFGLGLALCLGGGLLKEPWLWSGNWVQEGVVWRLHGWWGAFTWNELTALHNATLPSVAERLGWICMGGALMGCLERLRPHLPGPNLVEAASRESLLLYMLHLNLIFAVLLAPPVVGLTGWGWNSLGWTGTLLMTALVIGLNLAAGVAWQRVRETPDRMRSLQRAGVAVLSLWFLVGGWWGFRFYLQSPELAREPYRFLNAARIRKGLAPTPDGLARDPEEVQREALRRKVRLTLEDLERVRAR
;
A
#
# COMPACT_ATOMS: atom_id res chain seq x y z
N MET A 1 11.59 32.72 -9.06
CA MET A 1 11.90 32.18 -10.39
C MET A 1 10.81 32.63 -11.35
N ARG A 2 11.14 33.30 -12.45
CA ARG A 2 10.16 33.79 -13.44
C ARG A 2 9.87 32.67 -14.47
N TRP A 3 8.65 32.60 -15.02
CA TRP A 3 8.26 31.60 -16.04
C TRP A 3 9.26 31.43 -17.19
N GLY A 4 9.93 32.51 -17.61
CA GLY A 4 10.98 32.49 -18.62
C GLY A 4 12.21 31.64 -18.25
N GLU A 5 12.59 31.58 -16.97
CA GLU A 5 13.72 30.76 -16.51
C GLU A 5 13.39 29.27 -16.57
N LEU A 6 12.13 28.91 -16.32
CA LEU A 6 11.68 27.51 -16.32
C LEU A 6 11.57 26.94 -17.74
N LEU A 7 11.22 27.80 -18.71
CA LEU A 7 11.22 27.49 -20.13
C LEU A 7 12.63 27.47 -20.73
N GLY A 8 13.59 28.21 -20.14
CA GLY A 8 14.99 28.27 -20.57
C GLY A 8 15.96 27.34 -19.84
N ASP A 9 15.53 26.64 -18.78
CA ASP A 9 16.38 25.75 -17.96
C ASP A 9 16.83 24.50 -18.72
N LEU A 10 17.94 24.62 -19.46
CA LEU A 10 18.61 23.53 -20.16
C LEU A 10 19.72 22.88 -19.33
N ALA A 11 19.78 23.12 -18.02
CA ALA A 11 20.75 22.44 -17.17
C ALA A 11 20.35 20.96 -17.02
N PRO A 12 21.29 20.00 -17.16
CA PRO A 12 21.02 18.60 -16.90
C PRO A 12 20.52 18.39 -15.46
N SER A 13 19.39 17.70 -15.34
CA SER A 13 18.75 17.51 -14.04
C SER A 13 19.45 16.46 -13.20
N LYS A 14 19.85 16.86 -11.98
CA LYS A 14 20.39 15.95 -10.97
C LYS A 14 19.30 15.35 -10.06
N ARG A 15 18.17 16.05 -9.90
CA ARG A 15 17.05 15.66 -9.03
C ARG A 15 15.73 16.05 -9.67
N CYS A 16 14.73 15.18 -9.55
CA CYS A 16 13.43 15.35 -10.20
C CYS A 16 12.41 15.91 -9.20
N VAL A 17 12.27 17.24 -9.16
CA VAL A 17 11.40 17.91 -8.17
C VAL A 17 9.95 17.44 -8.27
N TRP A 18 9.42 17.26 -9.48
CA TRP A 18 8.02 16.86 -9.67
C TRP A 18 7.71 15.45 -9.10
N VAL A 19 8.66 14.51 -9.18
CA VAL A 19 8.51 13.15 -8.61
C VAL A 19 8.55 13.21 -7.09
N ASP A 20 9.40 14.06 -6.53
CA ASP A 20 9.45 14.27 -5.08
C ASP A 20 8.15 14.88 -4.59
N GLN A 21 7.63 15.89 -5.28
CA GLN A 21 6.33 16.49 -4.94
C GLN A 21 5.20 15.48 -5.05
N LEU A 22 5.14 14.70 -6.14
CA LEU A 22 4.14 13.65 -6.33
C LEU A 22 4.15 12.65 -5.16
N ARG A 23 5.33 12.19 -4.74
CA ARG A 23 5.46 11.26 -3.61
C ARG A 23 5.07 11.92 -2.29
N GLY A 24 5.52 13.15 -2.04
CA GLY A 24 5.22 13.88 -0.81
C GLY A 24 3.72 14.10 -0.61
N TRP A 25 3.02 14.57 -1.65
CA TRP A 25 1.58 14.74 -1.63
C TRP A 25 0.83 13.40 -1.55
N ALA A 26 1.28 12.38 -2.29
CA ALA A 26 0.67 11.05 -2.20
C ALA A 26 0.74 10.49 -0.77
N VAL A 27 1.82 10.72 -0.01
CA VAL A 27 1.90 10.30 1.40
C VAL A 27 0.87 11.01 2.25
N ILE A 28 0.67 12.31 2.04
CA ILE A 28 -0.29 13.10 2.84
C ILE A 28 -1.72 12.60 2.59
N VAL A 29 -2.08 12.38 1.31
CA VAL A 29 -3.40 11.82 0.94
C VAL A 29 -3.53 10.36 1.40
N MET A 30 -2.44 9.59 1.43
CA MET A 30 -2.44 8.23 1.98
C MET A 30 -2.84 8.20 3.46
N ILE A 31 -2.33 9.14 4.26
CA ILE A 31 -2.72 9.25 5.66
C ILE A 31 -4.21 9.59 5.76
N GLU A 32 -4.69 10.54 4.95
CA GLU A 32 -6.09 10.93 4.90
C GLU A 32 -7.02 9.75 4.57
N VAL A 33 -6.72 8.95 3.56
CA VAL A 33 -7.59 7.81 3.18
C VAL A 33 -7.72 6.81 4.32
N HIS A 34 -6.64 6.54 5.06
CA HIS A 34 -6.70 5.61 6.18
C HIS A 34 -7.52 6.17 7.34
N VAL A 35 -7.41 7.47 7.63
CA VAL A 35 -8.26 8.11 8.64
C VAL A 35 -9.73 8.10 8.21
N VAL A 36 -10.02 8.49 6.97
CA VAL A 36 -11.39 8.49 6.43
C VAL A 36 -11.99 7.09 6.44
N ASN A 37 -11.24 6.07 6.03
CA ASN A 37 -11.73 4.69 5.98
C ASN A 37 -11.97 4.08 7.36
N VAL A 38 -11.29 4.56 8.40
CA VAL A 38 -11.48 4.07 9.77
C VAL A 38 -12.65 4.78 10.45
N TRP A 39 -12.71 6.11 10.38
CA TRP A 39 -13.61 6.88 11.24
C TRP A 39 -14.85 7.43 10.54
N LEU A 40 -14.84 7.68 9.22
CA LEU A 40 -16.01 8.19 8.51
C LEU A 40 -16.90 7.03 8.02
N PRO A 41 -18.20 6.99 8.39
CA PRO A 41 -19.13 6.00 7.91
C PRO A 41 -19.12 5.85 6.38
N ALA A 42 -19.23 4.62 5.92
CA ALA A 42 -19.20 4.30 4.49
C ALA A 42 -20.24 5.08 3.66
N ALA A 43 -21.43 5.29 4.22
CA ALA A 43 -22.53 6.01 3.59
C ALA A 43 -22.24 7.50 3.37
N LEU A 44 -21.28 8.08 4.09
CA LEU A 44 -20.92 9.50 3.98
C LEU A 44 -19.75 9.75 3.04
N ARG A 45 -19.11 8.71 2.50
CA ARG A 45 -17.93 8.83 1.62
C ARG A 45 -18.36 9.03 0.16
N PRO A 46 -18.15 10.21 -0.44
CA PRO A 46 -18.57 10.46 -1.81
C PRO A 46 -17.65 9.73 -2.80
N GLY A 47 -18.20 9.36 -3.95
CA GLY A 47 -17.47 8.61 -4.98
C GLY A 47 -16.20 9.30 -5.49
N TRP A 48 -16.21 10.63 -5.59
CA TRP A 48 -15.04 11.42 -6.01
C TRP A 48 -13.88 11.30 -5.02
N LEU A 49 -14.17 11.24 -3.71
CA LEU A 49 -13.13 11.10 -2.67
C LEU A 49 -12.54 9.70 -2.70
N ASN A 50 -13.38 8.67 -2.83
CA ASN A 50 -12.91 7.30 -3.00
C ASN A 50 -12.05 7.15 -4.26
N TYR A 51 -12.41 7.83 -5.35
CA TYR A 51 -11.61 7.83 -6.58
C TYR A 51 -10.24 8.50 -6.37
N LEU A 52 -10.22 9.70 -5.79
CA LEU A 52 -8.99 10.44 -5.45
C LEU A 52 -8.08 9.58 -4.56
N ASN A 53 -8.64 8.94 -3.55
CA ASN A 53 -7.92 8.07 -2.62
C ASN A 53 -7.36 6.84 -3.33
N GLY A 54 -8.04 6.35 -4.36
CA GLY A 54 -7.55 5.29 -5.25
C GLY A 54 -6.38 5.70 -6.15
N LEU A 55 -5.98 6.97 -6.24
CA LEU A 55 -4.81 7.43 -7.00
C LEU A 55 -3.51 7.39 -6.20
N VAL A 56 -3.59 7.24 -4.88
CA VAL A 56 -2.43 7.22 -3.97
C VAL A 56 -1.45 6.10 -4.30
N ALA A 57 -1.93 4.84 -4.30
CA ALA A 57 -1.10 3.68 -4.58
C ALA A 57 -0.48 3.71 -6.01
N PRO A 58 -1.26 3.97 -7.09
CA PRO A 58 -0.71 4.22 -8.42
C PRO A 58 0.40 5.26 -8.47
N SER A 59 0.27 6.37 -7.72
CA SER A 59 1.25 7.45 -7.70
C SER A 59 2.61 6.97 -7.16
N PHE A 60 2.60 6.20 -6.07
CA PHE A 60 3.83 5.62 -5.52
C PHE A 60 4.45 4.60 -6.46
N LEU A 61 3.64 3.72 -7.04
CA LEU A 61 4.11 2.70 -7.97
C LEU A 61 4.77 3.35 -9.21
N MET A 62 4.12 4.33 -9.82
CA MET A 62 4.67 5.08 -10.95
C MET A 62 5.96 5.81 -10.57
N ALA A 63 5.98 6.51 -9.43
CA ALA A 63 7.18 7.20 -8.95
C ALA A 63 8.36 6.23 -8.65
N ALA A 64 8.06 5.03 -8.15
CA ALA A 64 9.05 3.99 -7.89
C ALA A 64 9.68 3.46 -9.19
N GLY A 65 8.85 3.16 -10.20
CA GLY A 65 9.31 2.76 -11.52
C GLY A 65 10.15 3.83 -12.23
N PHE A 66 9.72 5.09 -12.13
CA PHE A 66 10.48 6.23 -12.64
C PHE A 66 11.88 6.32 -12.01
N SER A 67 11.92 6.24 -10.68
CA SER A 67 13.16 6.32 -9.92
C SER A 67 14.11 5.15 -10.21
N LEU A 68 13.57 3.96 -10.52
CA LEU A 68 14.36 2.77 -10.85
C LEU A 68 15.26 3.00 -12.06
N VAL A 69 14.79 3.69 -13.10
CA VAL A 69 15.61 3.90 -14.32
C VAL A 69 16.82 4.77 -14.02
N LEU A 70 16.60 5.85 -13.27
CA LEU A 70 17.66 6.78 -12.88
C LEU A 70 18.66 6.15 -11.90
N SER A 71 18.22 5.23 -11.06
CA SER A 71 19.10 4.50 -10.15
C SER A 71 19.81 3.31 -10.81
N THR A 72 19.24 2.71 -11.86
CA THR A 72 19.77 1.49 -12.48
C THR A 72 20.80 1.78 -13.55
N PHE A 73 20.55 2.77 -14.41
CA PHE A 73 21.43 3.09 -15.53
C PHE A 73 22.32 4.29 -15.20
N ARG A 74 23.64 4.14 -15.34
CA ARG A 74 24.62 5.25 -15.29
C ARG A 74 24.53 6.12 -16.54
N ALA A 75 25.14 7.30 -16.57
CA ALA A 75 25.05 8.21 -17.72
C ALA A 75 25.56 7.58 -19.04
N ASP A 76 26.63 6.78 -18.96
CA ASP A 76 27.19 5.96 -20.05
C ASP A 76 26.24 4.84 -20.56
N GLY A 77 25.14 4.56 -19.86
CA GLY A 77 24.21 3.48 -20.19
C GLY A 77 24.55 2.14 -19.53
N THR A 78 25.65 2.05 -18.79
CA THR A 78 26.01 0.83 -18.06
C THR A 78 25.12 0.64 -16.83
N LEU A 79 25.00 -0.61 -16.39
CA LEU A 79 24.19 -0.99 -15.25
C LEU A 79 24.94 -0.77 -13.93
N ARG A 80 24.23 -0.21 -12.94
CA ARG A 80 24.68 -0.24 -11.54
C ARG A 80 24.47 -1.64 -10.95
N PRO A 81 25.35 -2.09 -10.04
CA PRO A 81 25.22 -3.40 -9.41
C PRO A 81 23.90 -3.50 -8.63
N PHE A 82 23.29 -4.69 -8.65
CA PHE A 82 22.08 -4.96 -7.86
C PHE A 82 22.42 -5.13 -6.38
N TRP A 83 23.46 -5.93 -6.13
CA TRP A 83 23.96 -6.22 -4.81
C TRP A 83 25.08 -5.26 -4.43
N PRO A 84 25.16 -4.79 -3.16
CA PRO A 84 24.26 -5.08 -2.06
C PRO A 84 23.11 -4.07 -1.88
N ASP A 85 23.24 -2.85 -2.38
CA ASP A 85 22.39 -1.74 -1.91
C ASP A 85 20.94 -1.83 -2.38
N THR A 86 20.72 -2.18 -3.65
CA THR A 86 19.35 -2.30 -4.19
C THR A 86 18.65 -3.49 -3.54
N ALA A 87 19.33 -4.63 -3.44
CA ALA A 87 18.81 -5.83 -2.82
C ALA A 87 18.48 -5.62 -1.33
N ARG A 88 19.38 -4.99 -0.57
CA ARG A 88 19.14 -4.69 0.85
C ARG A 88 17.94 -3.76 1.03
N ARG A 89 17.81 -2.74 0.18
CA ARG A 89 16.65 -1.82 0.21
C ARG A 89 15.34 -2.54 -0.11
N LEU A 90 15.29 -3.33 -1.18
CA LEU A 90 14.07 -4.06 -1.57
C LEU A 90 13.72 -5.14 -0.53
N GLY A 91 14.72 -5.85 -0.01
CA GLY A 91 14.54 -6.82 1.07
C GLY A 91 14.03 -6.18 2.36
N PHE A 92 14.51 -4.98 2.71
CA PHE A 92 13.99 -4.23 3.85
C PHE A 92 12.53 -3.81 3.66
N ILE A 93 12.16 -3.31 2.47
CA ILE A 93 10.76 -2.96 2.17
C ILE A 93 9.87 -4.20 2.25
N LEU A 94 10.33 -5.34 1.69
CA LEU A 94 9.59 -6.60 1.72
C LEU A 94 9.42 -7.13 3.15
N LEU A 95 10.46 -7.02 3.97
CA LEU A 95 10.40 -7.37 5.38
C LEU A 95 9.34 -6.52 6.10
N CYS A 96 9.34 -5.19 5.87
CA CYS A 96 8.34 -4.30 6.45
C CYS A 96 6.92 -4.64 5.96
N ALA A 97 6.79 -5.02 4.68
CA ALA A 97 5.50 -5.39 4.08
C ALA A 97 4.87 -6.59 4.80
N TYR A 98 5.64 -7.66 5.02
CA TYR A 98 5.16 -8.83 5.75
C TYR A 98 5.04 -8.60 7.25
N ALA A 99 5.92 -7.79 7.84
CA ALA A 99 5.85 -7.45 9.26
C ALA A 99 4.56 -6.69 9.63
N LEU A 100 4.00 -5.89 8.71
CA LEU A 100 2.70 -5.23 8.92
C LEU A 100 1.51 -6.19 9.03
N HIS A 101 1.63 -7.38 8.47
CA HIS A 101 0.62 -8.44 8.55
C HIS A 101 1.03 -9.57 9.51
N ALA A 102 2.03 -9.31 10.36
CA ALA A 102 2.40 -10.27 11.39
C ALA A 102 1.19 -10.53 12.31
N PRO A 103 1.03 -11.77 12.81
CA PRO A 103 -0.03 -12.09 13.78
C PRO A 103 0.10 -11.29 15.08
N GLY A 104 1.30 -10.76 15.35
CA GLY A 104 1.56 -9.84 16.45
C GLY A 104 3.04 -9.47 16.53
N PHE A 105 3.36 -8.69 17.56
CA PHE A 105 4.72 -8.20 17.82
C PHE A 105 5.46 -9.04 18.89
N THR A 106 4.88 -10.16 19.32
CA THR A 106 5.46 -11.00 20.38
C THR A 106 5.71 -12.43 19.91
N LEU A 107 6.70 -13.09 20.50
CA LEU A 107 7.04 -14.49 20.20
C LEU A 107 5.89 -15.42 20.58
N ALA A 108 5.11 -15.07 21.62
CA ALA A 108 3.89 -15.79 21.98
C ALA A 108 2.87 -15.75 20.84
N ASP A 109 2.66 -14.60 20.20
CA ASP A 109 1.76 -14.46 19.04
C ASP A 109 2.24 -15.35 17.89
N TRP A 110 3.53 -15.32 17.57
CA TRP A 110 4.08 -16.11 16.47
C TRP A 110 4.04 -17.64 16.68
N THR A 111 3.96 -18.11 17.93
CA THR A 111 4.09 -19.54 18.24
C THR A 111 2.79 -20.17 18.72
N LEU A 112 2.10 -19.55 19.67
CA LEU A 112 1.00 -20.15 20.42
C LEU A 112 -0.30 -19.36 20.31
N MET A 113 -0.22 -18.04 20.17
CA MET A 113 -1.37 -17.13 20.14
C MET A 113 -1.75 -16.65 18.73
N ALA A 114 -1.19 -17.21 17.67
CA ALA A 114 -1.63 -16.95 16.31
C ALA A 114 -2.86 -17.80 15.95
N THR A 115 -3.90 -17.14 15.46
CA THR A 115 -5.04 -17.80 14.83
C THR A 115 -4.67 -18.29 13.42
N PRO A 116 -5.36 -19.33 12.90
CA PRO A 116 -5.15 -19.76 11.51
C PRO A 116 -5.41 -18.65 10.48
N GLN A 117 -6.30 -17.70 10.78
CA GLN A 117 -6.59 -16.58 9.90
C GLN A 117 -5.43 -15.57 9.87
N GLU A 118 -4.89 -15.17 11.02
CA GLU A 118 -3.75 -14.24 11.08
C GLU A 118 -2.51 -14.79 10.38
N LEU A 119 -2.27 -16.10 10.48
CA LEU A 119 -1.19 -16.75 9.73
C LEU A 119 -1.41 -16.72 8.21
N ARG A 120 -2.66 -16.70 7.74
CA ARG A 120 -2.97 -16.51 6.31
C ARG A 120 -2.83 -15.05 5.91
N GLU A 121 -3.27 -14.12 6.75
CA GLU A 121 -3.10 -12.67 6.54
C GLU A 121 -1.64 -12.27 6.41
N LEU A 122 -0.71 -13.00 7.05
CA LEU A 122 0.73 -12.82 6.83
C LEU A 122 1.12 -12.86 5.35
N PHE A 123 0.42 -13.63 4.52
CA PHE A 123 0.69 -13.76 3.10
C PHE A 123 -0.18 -12.85 2.22
N LYS A 124 -0.92 -11.92 2.82
CA LYS A 124 -1.67 -10.90 2.10
C LYS A 124 -0.73 -10.06 1.25
N ILE A 125 -1.16 -9.77 0.02
CA ILE A 125 -0.44 -8.94 -0.92
C ILE A 125 -1.07 -7.54 -0.94
N ASP A 126 -0.31 -6.58 -0.44
CA ASP A 126 -0.63 -5.16 -0.45
C ASP A 126 0.39 -4.38 -1.30
N VAL A 127 0.27 -3.05 -1.29
CA VAL A 127 1.02 -2.15 -2.17
C VAL A 127 2.54 -2.27 -1.99
N LEU A 128 3.03 -2.60 -0.79
CA LEU A 128 4.47 -2.76 -0.54
C LEU A 128 5.05 -4.02 -1.20
N GLN A 129 4.33 -5.15 -1.13
CA GLN A 129 4.70 -6.37 -1.84
C GLN A 129 4.64 -6.11 -3.34
N CYS A 130 3.55 -5.50 -3.81
CA CYS A 130 3.36 -5.12 -5.21
C CYS A 130 4.52 -4.28 -5.76
N VAL A 131 4.95 -3.23 -5.04
CA VAL A 131 6.07 -2.39 -5.49
C VAL A 131 7.37 -3.17 -5.51
N VAL A 132 7.66 -4.00 -4.50
CA VAL A 132 8.91 -4.78 -4.47
C VAL A 132 8.96 -5.76 -5.64
N PHE A 133 7.93 -6.59 -5.82
CA PHE A 133 7.90 -7.57 -6.92
C PHE A 133 7.93 -6.89 -8.29
N SER A 134 7.21 -5.77 -8.47
CA SER A 134 7.28 -5.00 -9.70
C SER A 134 8.69 -4.48 -9.99
N LEU A 135 9.38 -3.91 -8.99
CA LEU A 135 10.74 -3.43 -9.15
C LEU A 135 11.74 -4.57 -9.39
N LEU A 136 11.55 -5.75 -8.78
CA LEU A 136 12.37 -6.94 -9.04
C LEU A 136 12.22 -7.40 -10.50
N VAL A 137 10.99 -7.48 -11.01
CA VAL A 137 10.71 -7.81 -12.42
C VAL A 137 11.39 -6.79 -13.34
N LEU A 138 11.19 -5.49 -13.11
CA LEU A 138 11.78 -4.43 -13.93
C LEU A 138 13.32 -4.41 -13.84
N HIS A 139 13.91 -4.66 -12.67
CA HIS A 139 15.35 -4.80 -12.51
C HIS A 139 15.93 -6.02 -13.22
N GLY A 140 15.18 -7.13 -13.24
CA GLY A 140 15.53 -8.33 -14.01
C GLY A 140 15.54 -8.02 -15.50
N LEU A 141 14.51 -7.36 -16.01
CA LEU A 141 14.42 -6.95 -17.42
C LEU A 141 15.51 -5.95 -17.80
N ALA A 142 15.78 -4.94 -16.96
CA ALA A 142 16.86 -3.98 -17.20
C ALA A 142 18.22 -4.68 -17.36
N ARG A 143 18.44 -5.77 -16.61
CA ARG A 143 19.67 -6.58 -16.66
C ARG A 143 19.70 -7.59 -17.80
N ALA A 144 18.55 -8.07 -18.23
CA ALA A 144 18.41 -8.92 -19.40
C ALA A 144 18.73 -8.14 -20.69
N PHE A 145 18.11 -6.97 -20.88
CA PHE A 145 18.31 -6.18 -22.10
C PHE A 145 19.59 -5.36 -22.11
N ARG A 146 20.07 -4.92 -20.93
CA ARG A 146 21.28 -4.09 -20.72
C ARG A 146 21.34 -2.76 -21.48
N ASN A 147 20.35 -2.46 -22.31
CA ASN A 147 20.24 -1.25 -23.10
C ASN A 147 19.08 -0.39 -22.58
N PRO A 148 19.33 0.85 -22.12
CA PRO A 148 18.29 1.69 -21.54
C PRO A 148 17.17 2.06 -22.53
N LYS A 149 17.47 2.18 -23.84
CA LYS A 149 16.44 2.51 -24.85
C LYS A 149 15.50 1.33 -25.08
N ILE A 150 16.06 0.12 -25.23
CA ILE A 150 15.27 -1.11 -25.37
C ILE A 150 14.43 -1.31 -24.11
N PHE A 151 15.03 -1.17 -22.94
CA PHE A 151 14.32 -1.27 -21.66
C PHE A 151 13.16 -0.27 -21.56
N THR A 152 13.34 0.97 -22.02
CA THR A 152 12.27 1.99 -22.03
C THR A 152 11.10 1.55 -22.92
N GLY A 153 11.38 0.99 -24.09
CA GLY A 153 10.35 0.44 -24.99
C GLY A 153 9.64 -0.78 -24.40
N VAL A 154 10.39 -1.69 -23.76
CA VAL A 154 9.80 -2.85 -23.06
C VAL A 154 8.93 -2.41 -21.89
N ALA A 155 9.36 -1.41 -21.12
CA ALA A 155 8.56 -0.87 -20.02
C ALA A 155 7.22 -0.29 -20.51
N LEU A 156 7.21 0.39 -21.66
CA LEU A 156 5.96 0.84 -22.30
C LEU A 156 5.10 -0.35 -22.75
N ALA A 157 5.69 -1.36 -23.39
CA ALA A 157 4.96 -2.56 -23.80
C ALA A 157 4.29 -3.25 -22.61
N ILE A 158 4.99 -3.39 -21.48
CA ILE A 158 4.44 -3.94 -20.23
C ILE A 158 3.30 -3.07 -19.70
N ALA A 159 3.46 -1.74 -19.69
CA ALA A 159 2.42 -0.83 -19.24
C ALA A 159 1.11 -0.93 -20.03
N LEU A 160 1.18 -1.32 -21.30
CA LEU A 160 0.03 -1.52 -22.18
C LEU A 160 -0.53 -2.96 -22.10
N ILE A 161 0.34 -3.96 -22.18
CA ILE A 161 -0.06 -5.37 -22.27
C ILE A 161 -0.63 -5.89 -20.94
N ILE A 162 -0.03 -5.53 -19.80
CA ILE A 162 -0.47 -6.02 -18.49
C ILE A 162 -1.96 -5.73 -18.22
N PRO A 163 -2.45 -4.49 -18.31
CA PRO A 163 -3.86 -4.21 -18.05
C PRO A 163 -4.80 -4.71 -19.16
N MET A 164 -4.29 -4.99 -20.37
CA MET A 164 -5.05 -5.70 -21.41
C MET A 164 -5.25 -7.18 -21.08
N VAL A 165 -4.22 -7.83 -20.51
CA VAL A 165 -4.27 -9.26 -20.15
C VAL A 165 -4.93 -9.48 -18.78
N SER A 166 -4.94 -8.48 -17.91
CA SER A 166 -5.42 -8.60 -16.53
C SER A 166 -6.84 -9.14 -16.39
N PRO A 167 -7.85 -8.75 -17.20
CA PRO A 167 -9.19 -9.35 -17.10
C PRO A 167 -9.20 -10.88 -17.18
N TYR A 168 -8.36 -11.46 -18.05
CA TYR A 168 -8.27 -12.92 -18.19
C TYR A 168 -7.66 -13.60 -16.96
N LEU A 169 -6.76 -12.90 -16.25
CA LEU A 169 -6.12 -13.43 -15.04
C LEU A 169 -7.01 -13.37 -13.79
N TRP A 170 -8.10 -12.62 -13.88
CA TRP A 170 -9.12 -12.46 -12.85
C TRP A 170 -10.35 -13.35 -13.06
N ALA A 171 -10.35 -14.18 -14.12
CA ALA A 171 -11.41 -15.16 -14.31
C ALA A 171 -11.34 -16.25 -13.23
N GLU A 172 -12.50 -16.71 -12.76
CA GLU A 172 -12.61 -17.89 -11.89
C GLU A 172 -11.86 -19.10 -12.49
N GLY A 173 -11.17 -19.89 -11.65
CA GLY A 173 -10.32 -21.00 -12.09
C GLY A 173 -8.85 -20.62 -12.30
N VAL A 174 -8.54 -19.34 -12.55
CA VAL A 174 -7.15 -18.92 -12.80
C VAL A 174 -6.39 -18.76 -11.48
N ALA A 175 -5.22 -19.40 -11.41
CA ALA A 175 -4.38 -19.48 -10.21
C ALA A 175 -5.02 -20.22 -9.02
N ASP A 176 -6.17 -20.87 -9.21
CA ASP A 176 -6.77 -21.75 -8.23
C ASP A 176 -5.86 -22.95 -7.96
N GLY A 177 -5.44 -23.11 -6.70
CA GLY A 177 -4.50 -24.16 -6.29
C GLY A 177 -3.05 -23.72 -6.14
N LEU A 178 -2.69 -22.50 -6.55
CA LEU A 178 -1.37 -21.95 -6.21
C LEU A 178 -1.24 -21.70 -4.70
N TRP A 179 0.01 -21.67 -4.22
CA TRP A 179 0.28 -21.29 -2.85
C TRP A 179 -0.17 -19.85 -2.60
N LEU A 180 -0.75 -19.60 -1.41
CA LEU A 180 -1.36 -18.32 -1.05
C LEU A 180 -0.51 -17.07 -1.38
N PRO A 181 0.81 -17.04 -1.11
CA PRO A 181 1.63 -15.87 -1.41
C PRO A 181 1.77 -15.60 -2.91
N ILE A 182 1.76 -16.65 -3.72
CA ILE A 182 1.91 -16.55 -5.18
C ILE A 182 0.57 -16.18 -5.79
N ARG A 183 -0.52 -16.80 -5.32
CA ARG A 183 -1.88 -16.52 -5.80
C ARG A 183 -2.23 -15.03 -5.68
N GLY A 184 -1.93 -14.41 -4.52
CA GLY A 184 -2.20 -12.99 -4.30
C GLY A 184 -1.43 -12.03 -5.23
N LEU A 185 -0.42 -12.52 -5.96
CA LEU A 185 0.25 -11.74 -7.01
C LEU A 185 -0.50 -11.76 -8.34
N PHE A 186 -1.37 -12.75 -8.59
CA PHE A 186 -2.09 -12.88 -9.86
C PHE A 186 -3.37 -12.05 -9.89
N ASN A 187 -4.24 -12.22 -8.89
CA ASN A 187 -5.52 -11.52 -8.82
C ASN A 187 -5.91 -11.19 -7.37
N GLY A 188 -6.93 -10.35 -7.22
CA GLY A 188 -7.46 -9.89 -5.93
C GLY A 188 -8.79 -10.55 -5.56
N LEU A 189 -9.06 -11.76 -6.09
CA LEU A 189 -10.22 -12.54 -5.69
C LEU A 189 -10.00 -13.07 -4.26
N PRO A 190 -11.02 -13.04 -3.38
CA PRO A 190 -10.92 -13.62 -2.04
C PRO A 190 -10.59 -15.12 -2.09
N ASP A 191 -9.56 -15.55 -1.37
CA ASP A 191 -9.20 -16.96 -1.22
C ASP A 191 -8.80 -17.28 0.22
N ARG A 192 -9.37 -18.35 0.79
CA ARG A 192 -9.11 -18.81 2.17
C ARG A 192 -9.20 -17.69 3.22
N GLY A 193 -10.10 -16.73 3.01
CA GLY A 193 -10.31 -15.58 3.88
C GLY A 193 -9.30 -14.43 3.70
N VAL A 194 -8.42 -14.47 2.69
CA VAL A 194 -7.48 -13.38 2.38
C VAL A 194 -7.80 -12.79 1.02
N GLN A 195 -7.67 -11.48 0.89
CA GLN A 195 -7.85 -10.77 -0.38
C GLN A 195 -6.65 -9.87 -0.66
N ALA A 196 -6.06 -10.00 -1.85
CA ALA A 196 -5.01 -9.11 -2.32
C ALA A 196 -5.63 -7.81 -2.85
N LEU A 197 -5.31 -6.68 -2.20
CA LEU A 197 -5.77 -5.37 -2.65
C LEU A 197 -4.98 -4.88 -3.87
N PHE A 198 -3.70 -5.25 -3.95
CA PHE A 198 -2.77 -4.79 -4.98
C PHE A 198 -2.01 -5.97 -5.62
N PRO A 199 -2.69 -6.88 -6.35
CA PRO A 199 -2.00 -7.94 -7.12
C PRO A 199 -1.08 -7.34 -8.19
N LEU A 200 -0.18 -8.12 -8.80
CA LEU A 200 0.66 -7.60 -9.90
C LEU A 200 -0.15 -7.30 -11.16
N PHE A 201 -1.27 -7.99 -11.39
CA PHE A 201 -2.13 -7.76 -12.54
C PHE A 201 -3.40 -7.06 -12.07
N PRO A 202 -3.60 -5.77 -12.40
CA PRO A 202 -2.88 -4.96 -13.39
C PRO A 202 -1.77 -4.05 -12.85
N TRP A 203 -1.54 -4.03 -11.53
CA TRP A 203 -0.81 -2.93 -10.89
C TRP A 203 0.67 -2.78 -11.33
N LEU A 204 1.27 -3.82 -11.91
CA LEU A 204 2.59 -3.77 -12.57
C LEU A 204 2.64 -2.76 -13.74
N ALA A 205 1.49 -2.38 -14.29
CA ALA A 205 1.40 -1.35 -15.33
C ALA A 205 1.88 0.03 -14.84
N PHE A 206 1.58 0.41 -13.59
CA PHE A 206 1.97 1.71 -13.04
C PHE A 206 3.49 1.90 -12.90
N PRO A 207 4.25 0.98 -12.26
CA PRO A 207 5.71 1.09 -12.21
C PRO A 207 6.34 0.88 -13.59
N ALA A 208 5.76 0.06 -14.48
CA ALA A 208 6.26 -0.06 -15.85
C ALA A 208 6.12 1.25 -16.63
N PHE A 209 4.96 1.93 -16.53
CA PHE A 209 4.76 3.25 -17.12
C PHE A 209 5.67 4.31 -16.49
N GLY A 210 5.85 4.24 -15.17
CA GLY A 210 6.83 5.05 -14.46
C GLY A 210 8.25 4.86 -15.02
N ALA A 211 8.67 3.61 -15.25
CA ALA A 211 9.97 3.31 -15.84
C ALA A 211 10.10 3.82 -17.28
N PHE A 212 9.03 3.74 -18.08
CA PHE A 212 8.97 4.40 -19.39
C PHE A 212 9.21 5.91 -19.28
N LEU A 213 8.49 6.61 -18.40
CA LEU A 213 8.69 8.04 -18.15
C LEU A 213 10.11 8.36 -17.65
N GLY A 214 10.69 7.49 -16.83
CA GLY A 214 12.07 7.60 -16.35
C GLY A 214 13.09 7.48 -17.47
N GLY A 215 12.84 6.61 -18.45
CA GLY A 215 13.65 6.47 -19.67
C GLY A 215 13.57 7.70 -20.57
N LEU A 216 12.37 8.26 -20.75
CA LEU A 216 12.18 9.53 -21.45
C LEU A 216 12.90 10.68 -20.74
N TYR A 217 12.70 10.82 -19.42
CA TYR A 217 13.34 11.87 -18.63
C TYR A 217 14.85 11.78 -18.68
N ARG A 218 15.39 10.56 -18.57
CA ARG A 218 16.83 10.32 -18.74
C ARG A 218 17.33 10.84 -20.08
N THR A 219 16.60 10.57 -21.16
CA THR A 219 16.97 10.94 -22.52
C THR A 219 16.88 12.45 -22.77
N PHE A 220 15.85 13.11 -22.23
CA PHE A 220 15.58 14.52 -22.52
C PHE A 220 16.16 15.51 -21.49
N ARG A 221 16.36 15.09 -20.23
CA ARG A 221 16.74 15.95 -19.09
C ARG A 221 18.02 15.52 -18.37
N SER A 222 18.29 14.21 -18.24
CA SER A 222 19.47 13.77 -17.46
C SER A 222 20.74 13.63 -18.27
N LEU A 223 20.66 13.20 -19.53
CA LEU A 223 21.83 13.02 -20.38
C LEU A 223 22.26 14.35 -20.99
N PRO A 224 23.48 14.84 -20.68
CA PRO A 224 24.01 16.01 -21.36
C PRO A 224 24.30 15.68 -22.83
N GLN A 225 24.01 16.62 -23.72
CA GLN A 225 24.55 16.62 -25.08
C GLN A 225 26.04 17.02 -25.07
N GLU A 226 26.68 16.99 -26.24
CA GLU A 226 28.10 17.37 -26.42
C GLU A 226 28.42 18.77 -25.85
N GLU A 227 27.45 19.69 -25.82
CA GLU A 227 27.58 21.03 -25.23
C GLU A 227 27.26 21.12 -23.72
N GLY A 228 27.07 19.99 -23.02
CA GLY A 228 26.73 19.96 -21.59
C GLY A 228 25.30 20.38 -21.25
N ARG A 229 24.44 20.61 -22.25
CA ARG A 229 23.03 21.01 -22.10
C ARG A 229 22.08 19.81 -22.21
N ALA A 230 20.93 19.90 -21.53
CA ALA A 230 19.81 18.99 -21.70
C ALA A 230 19.07 19.28 -23.01
N ARG A 231 18.40 18.25 -23.58
CA ARG A 231 17.65 18.41 -24.83
C ARG A 231 16.42 19.29 -24.66
N TRP A 232 15.72 19.10 -23.55
CA TRP A 232 14.50 19.84 -23.24
C TRP A 232 14.70 20.67 -21.98
N SER A 233 14.00 21.80 -21.91
CA SER A 233 13.86 22.54 -20.67
C SER A 233 12.91 21.81 -19.72
N GLU A 234 13.02 22.10 -18.42
CA GLU A 234 12.09 21.52 -17.46
C GLU A 234 10.64 21.86 -17.80
N GLY A 235 10.36 23.13 -18.15
CA GLY A 235 9.00 23.56 -18.51
C GLY A 235 8.44 22.80 -19.70
N ARG A 236 9.25 22.54 -20.72
CA ARG A 236 8.84 21.74 -21.88
C ARG A 236 8.55 20.29 -21.47
N TYR A 237 9.36 19.70 -20.59
CA TYR A 237 9.11 18.35 -20.08
C TYR A 237 7.81 18.29 -19.27
N LEU A 238 7.59 19.22 -18.34
CA LEU A 238 6.38 19.28 -17.51
C LEU A 238 5.13 19.55 -18.35
N GLY A 239 5.21 20.44 -19.34
CA GLY A 239 4.12 20.67 -20.30
C GLY A 239 3.81 19.42 -21.14
N GLY A 240 4.84 18.70 -21.60
CA GLY A 240 4.67 17.42 -22.30
C GLY A 240 4.06 16.33 -21.41
N LEU A 241 4.47 16.25 -20.14
CA LEU A 241 3.90 15.34 -19.14
C LEU A 241 2.43 15.65 -18.88
N PHE A 242 2.08 16.94 -18.76
CA PHE A 242 0.69 17.38 -18.60
C PHE A 242 -0.16 17.04 -19.83
N GLY A 243 0.36 17.31 -21.04
CA GLY A 243 -0.34 17.00 -22.30
C GLY A 243 -0.56 15.50 -22.50
N LEU A 244 0.45 14.67 -22.20
CA LEU A 244 0.32 13.22 -22.17
C LEU A 244 -0.72 12.78 -21.13
N GLY A 245 -0.67 13.38 -19.94
CA GLY A 245 -1.64 13.11 -18.88
C GLY A 245 -3.07 13.42 -19.28
N LEU A 246 -3.30 14.56 -19.94
CA LEU A 246 -4.61 14.95 -20.47
C LEU A 246 -5.12 13.97 -21.52
N ALA A 247 -4.27 13.57 -22.47
CA ALA A 247 -4.63 12.60 -23.50
C ALA A 247 -5.03 11.24 -22.89
N LEU A 248 -4.26 10.75 -21.91
CA LEU A 248 -4.57 9.51 -21.20
C LEU A 248 -5.83 9.62 -20.34
N CYS A 249 -6.04 10.75 -19.68
CA CYS A 249 -7.23 11.01 -18.87
C CYS A 249 -8.50 11.02 -19.72
N LEU A 250 -8.49 11.76 -20.84
CA LEU A 250 -9.63 11.84 -21.75
C LEU A 250 -9.88 10.50 -22.44
N GLY A 251 -8.83 9.87 -23.00
CA GLY A 251 -8.95 8.58 -23.67
C GLY A 251 -9.43 7.48 -22.72
N GLY A 252 -8.85 7.40 -21.51
CA GLY A 252 -9.27 6.43 -20.50
C GLY A 252 -10.70 6.66 -20.01
N GLY A 253 -11.05 7.92 -19.70
CA GLY A 253 -12.38 8.29 -19.22
C GLY A 253 -13.49 8.02 -20.24
N LEU A 254 -13.23 8.26 -21.53
CA LEU A 254 -14.19 8.00 -22.62
C LEU A 254 -14.34 6.51 -22.93
N LEU A 255 -13.29 5.72 -22.76
CA LEU A 255 -13.27 4.30 -23.15
C LEU A 255 -13.57 3.33 -22.01
N LYS A 256 -13.46 3.72 -20.73
CA LYS A 256 -13.59 2.77 -19.61
C LYS A 256 -14.94 2.07 -19.51
N GLU A 257 -16.04 2.79 -19.67
CA GLU A 257 -17.38 2.19 -19.58
C GLU A 257 -17.66 1.30 -20.80
N PRO A 258 -17.49 1.77 -22.05
CA PRO A 258 -17.67 0.90 -23.22
C PRO A 258 -16.74 -0.31 -23.21
N TRP A 259 -15.52 -0.15 -22.71
CA TRP A 259 -14.53 -1.24 -22.70
C TRP A 259 -14.81 -2.32 -21.66
N LEU A 260 -15.63 -2.10 -20.64
CA LEU A 260 -15.92 -3.13 -19.65
C LEU A 260 -17.37 -3.61 -19.69
N TRP A 261 -18.29 -2.77 -20.15
CA TRP A 261 -19.72 -3.05 -20.10
C TRP A 261 -20.35 -3.24 -21.48
N SER A 262 -19.57 -3.18 -22.57
CA SER A 262 -20.08 -3.57 -23.90
C SER A 262 -20.18 -5.09 -24.03
N GLY A 263 -21.36 -5.57 -24.44
CA GLY A 263 -21.61 -6.98 -24.65
C GLY A 263 -23.09 -7.33 -24.54
N ASN A 264 -23.37 -8.63 -24.60
CA ASN A 264 -24.71 -9.17 -24.39
C ASN A 264 -24.74 -9.99 -23.10
N TRP A 265 -25.72 -9.73 -22.25
CA TRP A 265 -25.97 -10.59 -21.08
C TRP A 265 -26.60 -11.91 -21.54
N VAL A 266 -25.92 -13.01 -21.26
CA VAL A 266 -26.38 -14.37 -21.55
C VAL A 266 -26.52 -15.12 -20.23
N GLN A 267 -27.61 -15.87 -20.08
CA GLN A 267 -27.83 -16.72 -18.94
C GLN A 267 -27.25 -18.11 -19.21
N GLU A 268 -26.22 -18.50 -18.45
CA GLU A 268 -25.59 -19.81 -18.52
C GLU A 268 -25.96 -20.60 -17.26
N GLY A 269 -27.02 -21.41 -17.37
CA GLY A 269 -27.60 -22.11 -16.22
C GLY A 269 -28.23 -21.12 -15.22
N VAL A 270 -27.63 -21.01 -14.04
CA VAL A 270 -28.11 -20.12 -12.95
C VAL A 270 -27.35 -18.78 -12.92
N VAL A 271 -26.26 -18.66 -13.69
CA VAL A 271 -25.36 -17.50 -13.63
C VAL A 271 -25.53 -16.62 -14.87
N TRP A 272 -25.64 -15.31 -14.65
CA TRP A 272 -25.63 -14.32 -15.73
C TRP A 272 -24.20 -13.86 -16.01
N ARG A 273 -23.79 -13.92 -17.28
CA ARG A 273 -22.48 -13.45 -17.75
C ARG A 273 -22.65 -12.44 -18.88
N LEU A 274 -21.83 -11.38 -18.87
CA LEU A 274 -21.73 -10.44 -19.96
C LEU A 274 -20.72 -10.96 -20.98
N HIS A 275 -21.19 -11.31 -22.17
CA HIS A 275 -20.32 -11.70 -23.29
C HIS A 275 -19.93 -10.45 -24.06
N GLY A 276 -18.71 -9.96 -23.79
CA GLY A 276 -18.08 -8.86 -24.50
C GLY A 276 -17.02 -9.35 -25.50
N TRP A 277 -16.36 -8.42 -26.19
CA TRP A 277 -15.31 -8.78 -27.15
C TRP A 277 -14.04 -9.33 -26.50
N TRP A 278 -13.87 -9.14 -25.18
CA TRP A 278 -12.72 -9.61 -24.42
C TRP A 278 -13.05 -10.78 -23.48
N GLY A 279 -14.27 -11.32 -23.44
CA GLY A 279 -14.60 -12.51 -22.64
C GLY A 279 -16.00 -12.50 -22.03
N ALA A 280 -16.26 -13.49 -21.16
CA ALA A 280 -17.53 -13.67 -20.47
C ALA A 280 -17.34 -13.59 -18.94
N PHE A 281 -17.87 -12.53 -18.32
CA PHE A 281 -17.67 -12.25 -16.90
C PHE A 281 -18.99 -12.06 -16.17
N THR A 282 -19.04 -12.48 -14.91
CA THR A 282 -20.17 -12.20 -14.01
C THR A 282 -20.18 -10.74 -13.58
N TRP A 283 -21.32 -10.27 -13.05
CA TRP A 283 -21.45 -8.91 -12.51
C TRP A 283 -20.40 -8.60 -11.42
N ASN A 284 -20.13 -9.55 -10.54
CA ASN A 284 -19.16 -9.39 -9.46
C ASN A 284 -17.71 -9.29 -9.98
N GLU A 285 -17.35 -10.12 -10.95
CA GLU A 285 -16.04 -10.05 -11.62
C GLU A 285 -15.87 -8.72 -12.36
N LEU A 286 -16.88 -8.26 -13.10
CA LEU A 286 -16.85 -6.95 -13.77
C LEU A 286 -16.68 -5.81 -12.76
N THR A 287 -17.38 -5.87 -11.64
CA THR A 287 -17.26 -4.86 -10.58
C THR A 287 -15.85 -4.85 -9.98
N ALA A 288 -15.24 -6.02 -9.77
CA ALA A 288 -13.86 -6.13 -9.32
C ALA A 288 -12.85 -5.62 -10.36
N LEU A 289 -13.16 -5.82 -11.65
CA LEU A 289 -12.34 -5.41 -12.78
C LEU A 289 -12.47 -3.94 -13.15
N HIS A 290 -13.51 -3.23 -12.68
CA HIS A 290 -13.81 -1.85 -13.05
C HIS A 290 -12.59 -0.92 -13.00
N ASN A 291 -11.78 -1.08 -11.96
CA ASN A 291 -10.59 -0.26 -11.75
C ASN A 291 -9.31 -0.84 -12.36
N ALA A 292 -9.38 -2.03 -12.96
CA ALA A 292 -8.24 -2.83 -13.36
C ALA A 292 -8.00 -2.92 -14.88
N THR A 293 -8.82 -2.21 -15.66
CA THR A 293 -8.82 -2.23 -17.13
C THR A 293 -7.75 -1.33 -17.76
N LEU A 294 -7.38 -1.55 -19.02
CA LEU A 294 -6.45 -0.65 -19.73
C LEU A 294 -6.95 0.81 -19.73
N PRO A 295 -8.21 1.13 -20.09
CA PRO A 295 -8.71 2.49 -20.01
C PRO A 295 -8.75 3.07 -18.59
N SER A 296 -9.09 2.27 -17.57
CA SER A 296 -9.03 2.70 -16.17
C SER A 296 -7.60 3.05 -15.75
N VAL A 297 -6.63 2.18 -16.08
CA VAL A 297 -5.22 2.41 -15.79
C VAL A 297 -4.73 3.67 -16.51
N ALA A 298 -5.10 3.86 -17.78
CA ALA A 298 -4.78 5.07 -18.54
C ALA A 298 -5.36 6.33 -17.90
N GLU A 299 -6.64 6.31 -17.49
CA GLU A 299 -7.28 7.46 -16.84
C GLU A 299 -6.54 7.86 -15.56
N ARG A 300 -6.22 6.87 -14.70
CA ARG A 300 -5.47 7.08 -13.45
C ARG A 300 -4.07 7.62 -13.72
N LEU A 301 -3.33 7.03 -14.66
CA LEU A 301 -2.03 7.54 -15.10
C LEU A 301 -2.13 8.98 -15.63
N GLY A 302 -3.23 9.32 -16.31
CA GLY A 302 -3.53 10.65 -16.78
C GLY A 302 -3.58 11.68 -15.65
N TRP A 303 -4.41 11.41 -14.63
CA TRP A 303 -4.51 12.25 -13.43
C TRP A 303 -3.18 12.39 -12.70
N ILE A 304 -2.44 11.30 -12.55
CA ILE A 304 -1.15 11.28 -11.85
C ILE A 304 -0.11 12.12 -12.61
N CYS A 305 -0.05 12.02 -13.94
CA CYS A 305 0.85 12.81 -14.76
C CYS A 305 0.51 14.29 -14.71
N MET A 306 -0.77 14.65 -14.83
CA MET A 306 -1.23 16.04 -14.73
C MET A 306 -0.94 16.62 -13.34
N GLY A 307 -1.28 15.88 -12.27
CA GLY A 307 -1.02 16.29 -10.90
C GLY A 307 0.48 16.45 -10.63
N GLY A 308 1.29 15.47 -11.04
CA GLY A 308 2.75 15.54 -10.92
C GLY A 308 3.35 16.75 -11.64
N ALA A 309 2.90 17.02 -12.88
CA ALA A 309 3.33 18.17 -13.65
C ALA A 309 2.95 19.50 -12.96
N LEU A 310 1.70 19.62 -12.50
CA LEU A 310 1.20 20.80 -11.81
C LEU A 310 1.96 21.05 -10.51
N MET A 311 2.12 20.04 -9.67
CA MET A 311 2.87 20.15 -8.40
C MET A 311 4.35 20.49 -8.64
N GLY A 312 4.96 19.93 -9.68
CA GLY A 312 6.32 20.27 -10.10
C GLY A 312 6.46 21.72 -10.54
N CYS A 313 5.48 22.25 -11.29
CA CYS A 313 5.43 23.66 -11.66
C CYS A 313 5.22 24.57 -10.44
N LEU A 314 4.23 24.26 -9.59
CA LEU A 314 3.89 25.04 -8.40
C LEU A 314 5.06 25.14 -7.43
N GLU A 315 5.77 24.05 -7.17
CA GLU A 315 6.91 24.05 -6.26
C GLU A 315 8.05 24.96 -6.75
N ARG A 316 8.25 25.06 -8.07
CA ARG A 316 9.27 25.96 -8.64
C ARG A 316 8.84 27.42 -8.69
N LEU A 317 7.53 27.68 -8.67
CA LEU A 317 6.97 29.04 -8.57
C LEU A 317 6.85 29.50 -7.12
N ARG A 318 6.84 28.57 -6.17
CA ARG A 318 6.71 28.85 -4.74
C ARG A 318 7.89 29.71 -4.25
N PRO A 319 7.63 30.84 -3.57
CA PRO A 319 8.70 31.59 -2.92
C PRO A 319 9.37 30.74 -1.84
N HIS A 320 10.70 30.78 -1.76
CA HIS A 320 11.46 30.11 -0.71
C HIS A 320 11.18 30.78 0.64
N LEU A 321 10.26 30.20 1.40
CA LEU A 321 9.97 30.62 2.76
C LEU A 321 11.02 30.02 3.72
N PRO A 322 11.43 30.74 4.78
CA PRO A 322 12.32 30.20 5.80
C PRO A 322 11.59 29.09 6.57
N GLY A 323 12.17 27.88 6.59
CA GLY A 323 11.66 26.72 7.32
C GLY A 323 11.76 25.40 6.54
N PRO A 324 11.48 24.25 7.18
CA PRO A 324 11.49 22.96 6.52
C PRO A 324 10.30 22.83 5.56
N ASN A 325 10.55 22.42 4.31
CA ASN A 325 9.47 22.08 3.39
C ASN A 325 8.85 20.75 3.79
N LEU A 326 7.65 20.79 4.38
CA LEU A 326 6.96 19.62 4.90
C LEU A 326 6.67 18.57 3.82
N VAL A 327 6.37 18.99 2.59
CA VAL A 327 6.08 18.07 1.47
C VAL A 327 7.37 17.38 1.02
N GLU A 328 8.47 18.13 0.95
CA GLU A 328 9.77 17.55 0.66
C GLU A 328 10.21 16.59 1.78
N ALA A 329 9.94 16.94 3.04
CA ALA A 329 10.23 16.08 4.17
C ALA A 329 9.43 14.78 4.07
N ALA A 330 8.14 14.87 3.74
CA ALA A 330 7.27 13.73 3.51
C ALA A 330 7.73 12.85 2.35
N SER A 331 8.21 13.45 1.26
CA SER A 331 8.74 12.72 0.12
C SER A 331 10.00 11.91 0.46
N ARG A 332 10.88 12.43 1.31
CA ARG A 332 12.16 11.78 1.66
C ARG A 332 11.95 10.62 2.64
N GLU A 333 10.93 10.72 3.49
CA GLU A 333 10.64 9.78 4.58
C GLU A 333 9.34 9.00 4.35
N SER A 334 8.94 8.78 3.10
CA SER A 334 7.62 8.21 2.78
C SER A 334 7.36 6.83 3.40
N LEU A 335 8.38 5.97 3.49
CA LEU A 335 8.26 4.66 4.14
C LEU A 335 8.09 4.77 5.67
N LEU A 336 8.80 5.71 6.31
CA LEU A 336 8.66 5.96 7.74
C LEU A 336 7.25 6.48 8.06
N LEU A 337 6.78 7.46 7.29
CA LEU A 337 5.43 8.00 7.45
C LEU A 337 4.37 6.93 7.17
N TYR A 338 4.61 6.07 6.18
CA TYR A 338 3.73 4.92 5.90
C TYR A 338 3.60 3.98 7.11
N MET A 339 4.72 3.59 7.72
CA MET A 339 4.69 2.73 8.91
C MET A 339 4.08 3.45 10.12
N LEU A 340 4.46 4.71 10.34
CA LEU A 340 4.07 5.46 11.52
C LEU A 340 2.56 5.71 11.56
N HIS A 341 1.93 6.16 10.47
CA HIS A 341 0.49 6.45 10.50
C HIS A 341 -0.35 5.18 10.64
N LEU A 342 0.05 4.06 10.01
CA LEU A 342 -0.67 2.79 10.19
C LEU A 342 -0.58 2.31 11.63
N ASN A 343 0.60 2.32 12.24
CA ASN A 343 0.74 1.93 13.64
C ASN A 343 0.01 2.90 14.58
N LEU A 344 0.05 4.21 14.30
CA LEU A 344 -0.69 5.20 15.08
C LEU A 344 -2.21 4.95 15.01
N ILE A 345 -2.77 4.72 13.82
CA ILE A 345 -4.19 4.50 13.63
C ILE A 345 -4.61 3.14 14.22
N PHE A 346 -3.99 2.06 13.75
CA PHE A 346 -4.46 0.69 14.01
C PHE A 346 -3.97 0.10 15.33
N ALA A 347 -2.74 0.44 15.77
CA ALA A 347 -2.17 -0.13 17.00
C ALA A 347 -2.36 0.78 18.22
N VAL A 348 -2.45 2.10 18.05
CA VAL A 348 -2.57 3.07 19.17
C VAL A 348 -3.98 3.62 19.30
N LEU A 349 -4.50 4.31 18.29
CA LEU A 349 -5.80 5.01 18.38
C LEU A 349 -6.99 4.05 18.44
N LEU A 350 -6.90 2.91 17.76
CA LEU A 350 -7.89 1.83 17.81
C LEU A 350 -7.65 0.81 18.95
N ALA A 351 -6.68 1.02 19.82
CA ALA A 351 -6.45 0.13 20.95
C ALA A 351 -7.68 0.09 21.86
N PRO A 352 -8.13 -1.07 22.37
CA PRO A 352 -9.35 -1.18 23.17
C PRO A 352 -9.45 -0.21 24.36
N PRO A 353 -8.36 0.05 25.13
CA PRO A 353 -8.39 1.06 26.19
C PRO A 353 -8.63 2.48 25.67
N VAL A 354 -8.06 2.82 24.50
CA VAL A 354 -8.22 4.15 23.90
C VAL A 354 -9.65 4.31 23.39
N VAL A 355 -10.16 3.34 22.64
CA VAL A 355 -11.54 3.33 22.16
C VAL A 355 -12.53 3.39 23.32
N GLY A 356 -12.29 2.68 24.41
CA GLY A 356 -13.14 2.72 25.60
C GLY A 356 -13.17 4.08 26.31
N LEU A 357 -12.11 4.89 26.20
CA LEU A 357 -12.02 6.22 26.78
C LEU A 357 -12.53 7.33 25.85
N THR A 358 -12.25 7.23 24.55
CA THR A 358 -12.52 8.30 23.59
C THR A 358 -13.80 8.08 22.79
N GLY A 359 -14.29 6.85 22.71
CA GLY A 359 -15.36 6.46 21.81
C GLY A 359 -14.94 6.41 20.33
N TRP A 360 -13.65 6.57 20.00
CA TRP A 360 -13.14 6.60 18.63
C TRP A 360 -13.02 5.22 17.97
N GLY A 361 -14.12 4.46 17.99
CA GLY A 361 -14.22 3.19 17.28
C GLY A 361 -14.33 3.37 15.77
N TRP A 362 -14.49 2.25 15.06
CA TRP A 362 -14.76 2.25 13.63
C TRP A 362 -16.06 2.98 13.30
N ASN A 363 -16.04 3.80 12.24
CA ASN A 363 -17.18 4.60 11.77
C ASN A 363 -17.81 5.52 12.83
N SER A 364 -17.06 5.91 13.86
CA SER A 364 -17.59 6.68 15.00
C SER A 364 -17.67 8.18 14.77
N LEU A 365 -17.02 8.74 13.75
CA LEU A 365 -16.92 10.19 13.55
C LEU A 365 -17.72 10.66 12.33
N GLY A 366 -18.34 11.83 12.46
CA GLY A 366 -18.83 12.59 11.30
C GLY A 366 -17.72 13.35 10.58
N TRP A 367 -18.05 14.07 9.52
CA TRP A 367 -17.09 14.83 8.70
C TRP A 367 -16.15 15.73 9.49
N THR A 368 -16.67 16.55 10.40
CA THR A 368 -15.85 17.47 11.19
C THR A 368 -14.86 16.73 12.07
N GLY A 369 -15.30 15.65 12.74
CA GLY A 369 -14.43 14.82 13.57
C GLY A 369 -13.33 14.15 12.75
N THR A 370 -13.70 13.58 11.60
CA THR A 370 -12.74 12.94 10.69
C THR A 370 -11.73 13.94 10.13
N LEU A 371 -12.16 15.14 9.72
CA LEU A 371 -11.24 16.18 9.22
C LEU A 371 -10.23 16.63 10.28
N LEU A 372 -10.68 16.82 11.53
CA LEU A 372 -9.79 17.15 12.65
C LEU A 372 -8.83 16.00 12.96
N MET A 373 -9.31 14.76 12.95
CA MET A 373 -8.47 13.57 13.12
C MET A 373 -7.43 13.46 12.00
N THR A 374 -7.83 13.71 10.75
CA THR A 374 -6.94 13.71 9.59
C THR A 374 -5.84 14.75 9.77
N ALA A 375 -6.20 15.99 10.13
CA ALA A 375 -5.22 17.05 10.37
C ALA A 375 -4.26 16.71 11.52
N LEU A 376 -4.76 16.11 12.61
CA LEU A 376 -3.96 15.67 13.74
C LEU A 376 -2.95 14.57 13.32
N VAL A 377 -3.43 13.50 12.68
CA VAL A 377 -2.59 12.37 12.28
C VAL A 377 -1.55 12.82 11.25
N ILE A 378 -1.92 13.65 10.27
CA ILE A 378 -0.97 14.26 9.32
C ILE A 378 0.06 15.10 10.06
N GLY A 379 -0.37 16.00 10.96
CA GLY A 379 0.51 16.89 11.72
C GLY A 379 1.54 16.13 12.56
N LEU A 380 1.11 15.09 13.28
CA LEU A 380 1.99 14.22 14.07
C LEU A 380 2.99 13.47 13.19
N ASN A 381 2.53 12.92 12.06
CA ASN A 381 3.40 12.21 11.12
C ASN A 381 4.45 13.15 10.50
N LEU A 382 4.05 14.32 10.02
CA LEU A 382 4.96 15.30 9.45
C LEU A 382 5.98 15.81 10.48
N ALA A 383 5.54 16.09 11.72
CA ALA A 383 6.42 16.48 12.81
C ALA A 383 7.47 15.39 13.11
N ALA A 384 7.05 14.12 13.17
CA ALA A 384 7.95 12.99 13.35
C ALA A 384 8.93 12.83 12.18
N GLY A 385 8.48 13.02 10.93
CA GLY A 385 9.34 13.01 9.75
C GLY A 385 10.42 14.09 9.79
N VAL A 386 10.06 15.33 10.15
CA VAL A 386 11.03 16.43 10.31
C VAL A 386 11.99 16.17 11.48
N ALA A 387 11.49 15.67 12.61
CA ALA A 387 12.33 15.32 13.75
C ALA A 387 13.34 14.22 13.40
N TRP A 388 12.89 13.19 12.66
CA TRP A 388 13.75 12.12 12.19
C TRP A 388 14.86 12.62 11.25
N GLN A 389 14.56 13.56 10.36
CA GLN A 389 15.57 14.16 9.50
C GLN A 389 16.67 14.87 10.28
N ARG A 390 16.31 15.62 11.34
CA ARG A 390 17.31 16.24 12.24
C ARG A 390 18.17 15.19 12.95
N VAL A 391 17.59 14.07 13.35
CA VAL A 391 18.36 12.97 13.97
C VAL A 391 19.35 12.36 12.95
N ARG A 392 18.96 12.23 11.68
CA ARG A 392 19.81 11.68 10.61
C ARG A 392 21.02 12.56 10.28
N GLU A 393 20.99 13.84 10.60
CA GLU A 393 22.17 14.74 10.47
C GLU A 393 23.30 14.33 11.41
N THR A 394 22.99 13.58 12.48
CA THR A 394 23.96 13.06 13.46
C THR A 394 24.01 11.53 13.42
N PRO A 395 24.93 10.92 12.65
CA PRO A 395 24.96 9.46 12.44
C PRO A 395 25.07 8.63 13.72
N ASP A 396 25.79 9.12 14.73
CA ASP A 396 25.99 8.41 16.00
C ASP A 396 24.71 8.36 16.83
N ARG A 397 23.99 9.48 16.92
CA ARG A 397 22.68 9.53 17.58
C ARG A 397 21.67 8.64 16.85
N MET A 398 21.64 8.70 15.52
CA MET A 398 20.76 7.84 14.71
C MET A 398 21.02 6.36 14.98
N ARG A 399 22.29 5.92 14.95
CA ARG A 399 22.66 4.52 15.22
C ARG A 399 22.34 4.11 16.65
N SER A 400 22.58 4.98 17.63
CA SER A 400 22.24 4.74 19.03
C SER A 400 20.73 4.55 19.20
N LEU A 401 19.91 5.45 18.65
CA LEU A 401 18.46 5.37 18.71
C LEU A 401 17.93 4.12 18.00
N GLN A 402 18.48 3.78 16.83
CA GLN A 402 18.11 2.56 16.12
C GLN A 402 18.44 1.30 16.93
N ARG A 403 19.64 1.22 17.53
CA ARG A 403 20.01 0.08 18.40
C ARG A 403 19.12 -0.01 19.62
N ALA A 404 18.82 1.12 20.27
CA ALA A 404 17.91 1.16 21.40
C ALA A 404 16.50 0.71 21.01
N GLY A 405 15.97 1.22 19.89
CA GLY A 405 14.67 0.83 19.36
C GLY A 405 14.60 -0.65 19.03
N VAL A 406 15.61 -1.19 18.32
CA VAL A 406 15.71 -2.63 18.04
C VAL A 406 15.81 -3.42 19.34
N ALA A 407 16.63 -3.02 20.31
CA ALA A 407 16.75 -3.72 21.58
C ALA A 407 15.42 -3.76 22.36
N VAL A 408 14.70 -2.64 22.43
CA VAL A 408 13.38 -2.56 23.06
C VAL A 408 12.37 -3.44 22.33
N LEU A 409 12.33 -3.39 21.00
CA LEU A 409 11.45 -4.22 20.19
C LEU A 409 11.79 -5.71 20.30
N SER A 410 13.07 -6.07 20.35
CA SER A 410 13.53 -7.45 20.55
C SER A 410 13.18 -7.95 21.94
N LEU A 411 13.33 -7.12 22.98
CA LEU A 411 12.93 -7.47 24.34
C LEU A 411 11.42 -7.67 24.42
N TRP A 412 10.64 -6.74 23.85
CA TRP A 412 9.18 -6.87 23.76
C TRP A 412 8.76 -8.09 22.96
N PHE A 413 9.46 -8.40 21.87
CA PHE A 413 9.21 -9.61 21.09
C PHE A 413 9.42 -10.86 21.94
N LEU A 414 10.51 -10.94 22.70
CA LEU A 414 10.82 -12.13 23.51
C LEU A 414 9.93 -12.27 24.75
N VAL A 415 9.54 -11.17 25.40
CA VAL A 415 8.86 -11.18 26.72
C VAL A 415 7.37 -10.88 26.62
N GLY A 416 6.93 -10.19 25.57
CA GLY A 416 5.54 -9.84 25.35
C GLY A 416 4.64 -11.07 25.12
N GLY A 417 3.35 -10.91 25.36
CA GLY A 417 2.32 -11.92 25.04
C GLY A 417 2.28 -13.14 25.96
N TRP A 418 3.36 -13.51 26.64
CA TRP A 418 3.41 -14.68 27.54
C TRP A 418 2.45 -14.61 28.71
N TRP A 419 2.14 -13.41 29.21
CA TRP A 419 1.11 -13.24 30.24
C TRP A 419 -0.27 -13.60 29.72
N GLY A 420 -0.63 -13.14 28.52
CA GLY A 420 -1.89 -13.50 27.86
C GLY A 420 -1.99 -15.00 27.60
N PHE A 421 -0.91 -15.62 27.10
CA PHE A 421 -0.85 -17.07 26.93
C PHE A 421 -1.10 -17.81 28.25
N ARG A 422 -0.40 -17.43 29.32
CA ARG A 422 -0.61 -18.04 30.65
C ARG A 422 -2.02 -17.83 31.19
N PHE A 423 -2.61 -16.66 30.94
CA PHE A 423 -3.97 -16.35 31.33
C PHE A 423 -4.96 -17.30 30.64
N TYR A 424 -4.91 -17.42 29.31
CA TYR A 424 -5.81 -18.32 28.56
C TYR A 424 -5.52 -19.81 28.78
N LEU A 425 -4.30 -20.18 29.16
CA LEU A 425 -3.99 -21.55 29.55
C LEU A 425 -4.69 -21.96 30.85
N GLN A 426 -4.90 -21.02 31.77
CA GLN A 426 -5.58 -21.25 33.05
C GLN A 426 -7.10 -21.01 32.97
N SER A 427 -7.50 -20.12 32.08
CA SER A 427 -8.88 -19.66 31.90
C SER A 427 -9.27 -19.71 30.41
N PRO A 428 -9.27 -20.91 29.78
CA PRO A 428 -9.56 -21.06 28.36
C PRO A 428 -10.96 -20.61 27.96
N GLU A 429 -11.88 -20.51 28.91
CA GLU A 429 -13.29 -20.16 28.71
C GLU A 429 -13.45 -18.67 28.38
N LEU A 430 -12.48 -17.85 28.81
CA LEU A 430 -12.43 -16.41 28.55
C LEU A 430 -11.73 -16.06 27.23
N ALA A 431 -11.22 -17.06 26.49
CA ALA A 431 -10.59 -16.81 25.21
C ALA A 431 -11.61 -16.30 24.18
N ARG A 432 -11.25 -15.23 23.49
CA ARG A 432 -12.09 -14.63 22.44
C ARG A 432 -11.80 -15.20 21.06
N GLU A 433 -10.58 -15.71 20.86
CA GLU A 433 -10.03 -16.16 19.58
C GLU A 433 -9.64 -17.65 19.64
N PRO A 434 -9.73 -18.37 18.50
CA PRO A 434 -9.53 -19.81 18.45
C PRO A 434 -8.04 -20.19 18.43
N TYR A 435 -7.37 -20.09 19.58
CA TYR A 435 -5.96 -20.50 19.69
C TYR A 435 -5.80 -22.02 19.69
N ARG A 436 -4.76 -22.52 19.01
CA ARG A 436 -4.53 -23.97 18.81
C ARG A 436 -4.39 -24.76 20.12
N PHE A 437 -3.91 -24.14 21.19
CA PHE A 437 -3.71 -24.79 22.49
C PHE A 437 -4.97 -24.86 23.36
N LEU A 438 -6.08 -24.19 22.98
CA LEU A 438 -7.24 -24.06 23.85
C LEU A 438 -7.89 -25.40 24.19
N ASN A 439 -8.02 -26.32 23.23
CA ASN A 439 -8.60 -27.63 23.52
C ASN A 439 -7.76 -28.43 24.53
N ALA A 440 -6.43 -28.36 24.45
CA ALA A 440 -5.57 -28.99 25.44
C ALA A 440 -5.73 -28.34 26.84
N ALA A 441 -5.89 -27.01 26.89
CA ALA A 441 -6.17 -26.29 28.13
C ALA A 441 -7.54 -26.65 28.73
N ARG A 442 -8.58 -26.75 27.89
CA ARG A 442 -9.93 -27.17 28.28
C ARG A 442 -9.92 -28.57 28.90
N ILE A 443 -9.31 -29.54 28.21
CA ILE A 443 -9.18 -30.92 28.70
C ILE A 443 -8.46 -30.96 30.05
N ARG A 444 -7.36 -30.21 30.20
CA ARG A 444 -6.62 -30.12 31.48
C ARG A 444 -7.47 -29.56 32.62
N LYS A 445 -8.43 -28.68 32.31
CA LYS A 445 -9.36 -28.08 33.27
C LYS A 445 -10.61 -28.92 33.53
N GLY A 446 -10.78 -30.03 32.80
CA GLY A 446 -11.96 -30.90 32.89
C GLY A 446 -13.16 -30.42 32.07
N LEU A 447 -12.94 -29.54 31.09
CA LEU A 447 -13.96 -29.04 30.17
C LEU A 447 -13.97 -29.83 28.86
N ALA A 448 -15.14 -29.96 28.25
CA ALA A 448 -15.28 -30.61 26.96
C ALA A 448 -14.56 -29.79 25.86
N PRO A 449 -13.81 -30.43 24.95
CA PRO A 449 -13.22 -29.76 23.80
C PRO A 449 -14.31 -29.29 22.83
N THR A 450 -14.03 -28.25 22.07
CA THR A 450 -14.93 -27.68 21.05
C THR A 450 -14.21 -27.58 19.70
N PRO A 451 -14.92 -27.44 18.55
CA PRO A 451 -14.29 -27.45 17.23
C PRO A 451 -13.15 -26.43 17.06
N ASP A 452 -13.24 -25.29 17.75
CA ASP A 452 -12.31 -24.17 17.69
C ASP A 452 -11.66 -23.84 19.05
N GLY A 453 -11.93 -24.65 20.08
CA GLY A 453 -11.43 -24.45 21.45
C GLY A 453 -12.11 -23.31 22.22
N LEU A 454 -13.10 -22.64 21.65
CA LEU A 454 -13.85 -21.57 22.30
C LEU A 454 -15.01 -22.11 23.13
N ALA A 455 -15.35 -21.42 24.22
CA ALA A 455 -16.51 -21.76 25.04
C ALA A 455 -17.83 -21.56 24.26
N ARG A 456 -18.76 -22.50 24.45
CA ARG A 456 -20.13 -22.49 23.90
C ARG A 456 -21.19 -22.27 24.98
N ASP A 457 -20.84 -22.54 26.24
CA ASP A 457 -21.73 -22.37 27.38
C ASP A 457 -21.49 -21.00 28.04
N PRO A 458 -22.48 -20.07 28.02
CA PRO A 458 -22.36 -18.80 28.71
C PRO A 458 -22.14 -18.93 30.23
N GLU A 459 -22.65 -19.99 30.87
CA GLU A 459 -22.48 -20.20 32.32
C GLU A 459 -21.03 -20.56 32.67
N GLU A 460 -20.36 -21.32 31.81
CA GLU A 460 -18.92 -21.59 31.90
C GLU A 460 -18.11 -20.27 31.92
N VAL A 461 -18.40 -19.37 30.98
CA VAL A 461 -17.72 -18.07 30.84
C VAL A 461 -18.02 -17.16 32.03
N GLN A 462 -19.28 -17.08 32.46
CA GLN A 462 -19.69 -16.26 33.60
C GLN A 462 -19.03 -16.71 34.91
N ARG A 463 -18.97 -18.02 35.18
CA ARG A 463 -18.33 -18.56 36.37
C ARG A 463 -16.84 -18.22 36.43
N GLU A 464 -16.11 -18.40 35.33
CA GLU A 464 -14.69 -18.08 35.30
C GLU A 464 -14.44 -16.56 35.34
N ALA A 465 -15.29 -15.75 34.69
CA ALA A 465 -15.21 -14.30 34.76
C ALA A 465 -15.41 -13.78 36.19
N LEU A 466 -16.38 -14.31 36.93
CA LEU A 466 -16.58 -13.99 38.35
C LEU A 466 -15.35 -14.36 39.18
N ARG A 467 -14.81 -15.58 38.99
CA ARG A 467 -13.60 -16.04 39.69
C ARG A 467 -12.39 -15.14 39.42
N ARG A 468 -12.23 -14.66 38.19
CA ARG A 468 -11.12 -13.78 37.77
C ARG A 468 -11.40 -12.30 37.94
N LYS A 469 -12.60 -11.93 38.43
CA LYS A 469 -13.08 -10.54 38.53
C LYS A 469 -12.99 -9.79 37.20
N VAL A 470 -13.25 -10.49 36.10
CA VAL A 470 -13.30 -9.92 34.75
C VAL A 470 -14.73 -9.46 34.48
N ARG A 471 -14.89 -8.23 34.01
CA ARG A 471 -16.20 -7.70 33.62
C ARG A 471 -16.54 -8.17 32.21
N LEU A 472 -17.65 -8.91 32.08
CA LEU A 472 -18.20 -9.30 30.78
C LEU A 472 -19.12 -8.20 30.26
N THR A 473 -19.06 -7.92 28.95
CA THR A 473 -20.06 -7.10 28.28
C THR A 473 -21.25 -7.96 27.83
N LEU A 474 -22.38 -7.33 27.50
CA LEU A 474 -23.52 -8.04 26.90
C LEU A 474 -23.12 -8.70 25.58
N GLU A 475 -22.32 -8.01 24.75
CA GLU A 475 -21.77 -8.56 23.52
C GLU A 475 -20.93 -9.83 23.75
N ASP A 476 -20.14 -9.88 24.83
CA ASP A 476 -19.32 -11.07 25.13
C ASP A 476 -20.21 -12.31 25.35
N LEU A 477 -21.35 -12.13 26.02
CA LEU A 477 -22.31 -13.21 26.28
C LEU A 477 -23.11 -13.59 25.02
N GLU A 478 -23.50 -12.60 24.22
CA GLU A 478 -24.18 -12.83 22.95
C GLU A 478 -23.30 -13.58 21.96
N ARG A 479 -22.00 -13.27 21.89
CA ARG A 479 -21.04 -14.00 21.05
C ARG A 479 -20.93 -15.48 21.42
N VAL A 480 -20.97 -15.79 22.71
CA VAL A 480 -20.92 -17.19 23.18
C VAL A 480 -22.20 -17.93 22.79
N ARG A 481 -23.37 -17.27 22.89
CA ARG A 481 -24.66 -17.86 22.49
C ARG A 481 -24.81 -18.04 20.98
N ALA A 482 -24.18 -17.18 20.19
CA ALA A 482 -24.23 -17.23 18.73
C ALA A 482 -23.32 -18.30 18.11
N ARG A 483 -22.43 -18.90 18.91
CA ARG A 483 -21.49 -19.96 18.55
C ARG A 483 -22.10 -21.32 18.84
#